data_AF-A0A0M0LSL9-F1
#
_entry.id   AF-A0A0M0LSL9-F1
#
_cell.length_a   1.000
_cell.length_b   1.000
_cell.length_c   1.000
_cell.angle_alpha   90.00
_cell.angle_beta   90.00
_cell.angle_gamma   90.00
#
_symmetry.space_group_name_H-M   'P 1'
#
loop_
_entity.id
_entity.type
_entity.pdbx_description
1 polymer ?
#
loop_
_entity_poly.entity_id
_entity_poly.type
_entity_poly.pdbx_seq_one_letter_code
_entity_poly.pdbx_strand_id
1 'polypeptide(L)'
;MSVAPLNVRRRVEMEQTLSDRIEGMKERSHAMLAAEWATSKMRTDITQKQLQEIKTISQEMQQAQAVLLIERKTRMKEFLAYEAAIFEQQLNAMGKAFCKDR
;
A
#
# COMPACT_ATOMS: atom_id res chain seq x y z
N MET A 1 19.85 0.73 55.87
CA MET A 1 18.52 0.63 55.23
C MET A 1 18.02 -0.79 55.41
N SER A 2 16.91 -1.00 56.14
CA SER A 2 16.40 -2.36 56.41
C SER A 2 15.74 -2.92 55.15
N VAL A 3 16.37 -3.94 54.58
CA VAL A 3 15.88 -4.71 53.43
C VAL A 3 14.55 -5.37 53.84
N ALA A 4 13.44 -4.96 53.21
CA ALA A 4 12.14 -5.57 53.47
C ALA A 4 12.21 -7.11 53.33
N PRO A 5 11.53 -7.88 54.19
CA PRO A 5 11.59 -9.34 54.16
C PRO A 5 11.23 -9.88 52.77
N LEU A 6 11.89 -10.96 52.34
CA LEU A 6 11.76 -11.52 50.99
C LEU A 6 10.28 -11.79 50.58
N ASN A 7 9.44 -12.19 51.53
CA ASN A 7 8.02 -12.45 51.32
C ASN A 7 7.22 -11.19 51.00
N VAL A 8 7.61 -10.04 51.57
CA VAL A 8 6.98 -8.74 51.29
C VAL A 8 7.34 -8.28 49.89
N ARG A 9 8.61 -8.44 49.50
CA ARG A 9 9.08 -8.11 48.13
C ARG A 9 8.34 -8.93 47.08
N ARG A 10 8.25 -10.26 47.27
CA ARG A 10 7.51 -11.15 46.35
C ARG A 10 6.04 -10.79 46.24
N ARG A 11 5.38 -10.39 47.34
CA ARG A 11 4.00 -9.92 47.27
C ARG A 11 3.87 -8.63 46.47
N VAL A 12 4.74 -7.65 46.71
CA VAL A 12 4.73 -6.38 45.97
C VAL A 12 4.98 -6.61 44.48
N GLU A 13 5.94 -7.46 44.12
CA GLU A 13 6.22 -7.83 42.72
C GLU A 13 5.02 -8.53 42.06
N MET A 14 4.34 -9.43 42.79
CA MET A 14 3.15 -10.13 42.30
C MET A 14 1.98 -9.16 42.08
N GLU A 15 1.71 -8.27 43.03
CA GLU A 15 0.65 -7.25 42.91
C GLU A 15 0.94 -6.30 41.75
N GLN A 16 2.20 -5.87 41.58
CA GLN A 16 2.59 -5.02 40.45
C GLN A 16 2.37 -5.73 39.11
N THR A 17 2.77 -7.00 39.01
CA THR A 17 2.56 -7.80 37.79
C THR A 17 1.08 -7.95 37.46
N LEU A 18 0.22 -8.11 38.48
CA LEU A 18 -1.23 -8.18 38.30
C LEU A 18 -1.81 -6.84 37.86
N SER A 19 -1.40 -5.74 38.49
CA SER A 19 -1.81 -4.38 38.10
C SER A 19 -1.43 -4.04 36.67
N ASP A 20 -0.17 -4.29 36.27
CA ASP A 20 0.32 -4.04 34.91
C ASP A 20 -0.49 -4.86 33.88
N ARG A 21 -0.83 -6.11 34.24
CA ARG A 21 -1.65 -6.97 33.39
C ARG A 21 -3.09 -6.45 33.25
N ILE A 22 -3.69 -5.96 34.34
CA ILE A 22 -5.05 -5.40 34.32
C ILE A 22 -5.09 -4.12 33.47
N GLU A 23 -4.09 -3.26 33.62
CA GLU A 23 -3.97 -2.04 32.82
C GLU A 23 -3.82 -2.37 31.33
N GLY A 24 -2.93 -3.30 30.98
CA GLY A 24 -2.78 -3.76 29.60
C GLY A 24 -4.03 -4.48 29.04
N MET A 25 -4.88 -5.08 29.88
CA MET A 25 -6.19 -5.60 29.43
C MET A 25 -7.19 -4.47 29.19
N LYS A 26 -7.20 -3.46 30.05
CA LYS A 26 -8.09 -2.30 29.93
C LYS A 26 -7.81 -1.50 28.67
N GLU A 27 -6.54 -1.23 28.38
CA GLU A 27 -6.14 -0.57 27.13
C GLU A 27 -6.58 -1.33 25.89
N ARG A 28 -6.34 -2.66 25.87
CA ARG A 28 -6.80 -3.52 24.77
C ARG A 28 -8.32 -3.54 24.63
N SER A 29 -9.06 -3.55 25.74
CA SER A 29 -10.52 -3.48 25.73
C SER A 29 -11.03 -2.16 25.15
N HIS A 30 -10.43 -1.03 25.53
CA HIS A 30 -10.78 0.27 24.96
C HIS A 30 -10.48 0.35 23.46
N ALA A 31 -9.32 -0.15 23.03
CA ALA A 31 -8.96 -0.21 21.61
C ALA A 31 -9.94 -1.07 20.81
N MET A 32 -10.35 -2.22 21.36
CA MET A 32 -11.32 -3.12 20.74
C MET A 32 -12.69 -2.46 20.58
N LEU A 33 -13.20 -1.82 21.65
CA LEU A 33 -14.48 -1.09 21.60
C LEU A 33 -14.45 0.07 20.59
N ALA A 34 -13.34 0.81 20.51
CA ALA A 34 -13.17 1.87 19.52
C ALA A 34 -13.18 1.32 18.08
N ALA A 35 -12.52 0.19 17.84
CA ALA A 35 -12.51 -0.48 16.53
C ALA A 35 -13.90 -1.03 16.15
N GLU A 36 -14.62 -1.64 17.10
CA GLU A 36 -15.99 -2.11 16.91
C GLU A 36 -16.94 -0.95 16.58
N TRP A 37 -16.81 0.17 17.29
CA TRP A 37 -17.60 1.37 17.02
C TRP A 37 -17.32 1.96 15.63
N ALA A 38 -16.04 2.07 15.24
CA ALA A 38 -15.66 2.51 13.91
C ALA A 38 -16.21 1.58 12.81
N THR A 39 -16.15 0.26 13.05
CA THR A 39 -16.70 -0.75 12.15
C THR A 39 -18.23 -0.64 12.05
N SER A 40 -18.90 -0.43 13.17
CA SER A 40 -20.35 -0.25 13.22
C SER A 40 -20.79 1.01 12.48
N LYS A 41 -20.08 2.13 12.70
CA LYS A 41 -20.31 3.40 11.99
C LYS A 41 -20.17 3.23 10.47
N MET A 42 -19.14 2.51 10.02
CA MET A 42 -18.93 2.19 8.60
C MET A 42 -20.05 1.31 8.01
N ARG A 43 -20.65 0.43 8.82
CA ARG A 43 -21.79 -0.40 8.39
C ARG A 43 -23.09 0.38 8.28
N THR A 44 -23.31 1.36 9.16
CA THR A 44 -24.54 2.16 9.20
C THR A 44 -24.53 3.34 8.23
N ASP A 45 -23.36 3.86 7.90
CA ASP A 45 -23.22 5.01 7.02
C ASP A 45 -23.04 4.56 5.56
N ILE A 46 -24.19 4.33 4.89
CA ILE A 46 -24.27 3.89 3.49
C ILE A 46 -23.46 4.82 2.58
N THR A 47 -23.44 6.13 2.88
CA THR A 47 -22.70 7.13 2.11
C THR A 47 -21.20 6.97 2.27
N GLN A 48 -20.70 6.66 3.48
CA GLN A 48 -19.27 6.35 3.67
C GLN A 48 -18.85 5.06 2.98
N LYS A 49 -19.68 4.02 3.02
CA LYS A 49 -19.41 2.77 2.30
C LYS A 49 -19.32 3.01 0.79
N GLN A 50 -20.29 3.71 0.22
CA GLN A 50 -20.29 4.08 -1.20
C GLN A 50 -19.08 4.95 -1.56
N LEU A 51 -18.72 5.93 -0.73
CA LEU A 51 -17.55 6.77 -0.94
C LEU A 51 -16.25 5.94 -0.97
N GLN A 52 -16.12 4.98 -0.06
CA GLN A 52 -14.95 4.11 -0.01
C GLN A 52 -14.88 3.20 -1.23
N GLU A 53 -16.01 2.61 -1.66
CA GLU A 53 -16.09 1.81 -2.88
C GLU A 53 -15.70 2.62 -4.12
N ILE A 54 -16.22 3.85 -4.26
CA ILE A 54 -15.86 4.75 -5.36
C ILE A 54 -14.36 5.08 -5.35
N LYS A 55 -13.77 5.33 -4.18
CA LYS A 55 -12.33 5.57 -4.05
C LYS A 55 -11.51 4.38 -4.49
N THR A 56 -11.89 3.17 -4.07
CA THR A 56 -11.19 1.94 -4.47
C THR A 56 -11.26 1.75 -5.98
N ILE A 57 -12.46 1.87 -6.59
CA ILE A 57 -12.64 1.77 -8.04
C ILE A 57 -11.80 2.82 -8.78
N SER A 58 -11.78 4.07 -8.29
CA SER A 58 -10.98 5.14 -8.89
C SER A 58 -9.49 4.84 -8.87
N GLN A 59 -8.97 4.28 -7.77
CA GLN A 59 -7.57 3.90 -7.66
C GLN A 59 -7.22 2.74 -8.60
N GLU A 60 -8.07 1.72 -8.67
CA GLU A 60 -7.91 0.59 -9.59
C GLU A 60 -7.92 1.05 -11.05
N MET A 61 -8.82 1.96 -11.42
CA MET A 61 -8.85 2.56 -12.76
C MET A 61 -7.59 3.35 -13.09
N GLN A 62 -7.06 4.14 -12.15
CA GLN A 62 -5.83 4.89 -12.35
C GLN A 62 -4.63 3.96 -12.56
N GLN A 63 -4.54 2.88 -11.79
CA GLN A 63 -3.49 1.87 -11.95
C GLN A 63 -3.61 1.16 -13.31
N ALA A 64 -4.81 0.73 -13.69
CA ALA A 64 -5.05 0.11 -14.99
C ALA A 64 -4.68 1.04 -16.16
N GLN A 65 -5.03 2.33 -16.06
CA GLN A 65 -4.66 3.34 -17.06
C GLN A 65 -3.13 3.52 -17.14
N ALA A 66 -2.43 3.53 -16.00
CA ALA A 66 -0.97 3.67 -15.99
C ALA A 66 -0.29 2.49 -16.71
N VAL A 67 -0.76 1.26 -16.45
CA VAL A 67 -0.27 0.05 -17.14
C VAL A 67 -0.52 0.14 -18.65
N LEU A 68 -1.75 0.49 -19.06
CA LEU A 68 -2.09 0.64 -20.48
C LEU A 68 -1.24 1.68 -21.20
N LEU A 69 -0.92 2.80 -20.54
CA LEU A 69 -0.07 3.83 -21.12
C LEU A 69 1.37 3.33 -21.33
N ILE A 70 1.90 2.54 -20.40
CA ILE A 70 3.22 1.92 -20.54
C ILE A 70 3.20 0.93 -21.71
N GLU A 71 2.25 0.01 -21.74
CA GLU A 71 2.12 -0.97 -22.82
C GLU A 71 1.98 -0.31 -24.18
N ARG A 72 1.13 0.73 -24.28
CA ARG A 72 0.95 1.50 -25.53
C ARG A 72 2.27 2.13 -25.99
N LYS A 73 3.03 2.74 -25.09
CA LYS A 73 4.34 3.33 -25.43
C LYS A 73 5.33 2.27 -25.89
N THR A 74 5.39 1.14 -25.20
CA THR A 74 6.28 0.01 -25.56
C THR A 74 5.93 -0.54 -26.94
N ARG A 75 4.65 -0.82 -27.19
CA ARG A 75 4.17 -1.30 -28.50
C ARG A 75 4.45 -0.32 -29.63
N MET A 76 4.24 0.97 -29.38
CA MET A 76 4.56 2.01 -30.36
C MET A 76 6.07 2.05 -30.66
N LYS A 77 6.93 1.91 -29.64
CA LYS A 77 8.37 1.86 -29.83
C LYS A 77 8.81 0.64 -30.64
N GLU A 78 8.25 -0.53 -30.37
CA GLU A 78 8.49 -1.76 -31.16
C GLU A 78 8.07 -1.56 -32.61
N PHE A 79 6.89 -1.01 -32.84
CA PHE A 79 6.36 -0.73 -34.17
C PHE A 79 7.26 0.23 -34.95
N LEU A 80 7.62 1.37 -34.35
CA LEU A 80 8.50 2.37 -34.99
C LEU A 80 9.91 1.82 -35.25
N ALA A 81 10.44 0.96 -34.37
CA ALA A 81 11.73 0.32 -34.59
C ALA A 81 11.69 -0.64 -35.79
N TYR A 82 10.59 -1.40 -35.92
CA TYR A 82 10.37 -2.27 -37.07
C TYR A 82 10.25 -1.47 -38.39
N GLU A 83 9.46 -0.39 -38.40
CA GLU A 83 9.34 0.49 -39.56
C GLU A 83 10.68 1.14 -39.92
N ALA A 84 11.44 1.64 -38.93
CA ALA A 84 12.75 2.25 -39.16
C ALA A 84 13.73 1.26 -39.83
N ALA A 85 13.69 -0.02 -39.45
CA ALA A 85 14.51 -1.05 -40.08
C ALA A 85 14.15 -1.27 -41.55
N ILE A 86 12.85 -1.28 -41.89
CA ILE A 86 12.39 -1.37 -43.28
C ILE A 86 12.84 -0.15 -44.08
N PHE A 87 12.66 1.05 -43.52
CA PHE A 87 13.05 2.27 -44.21
C PHE A 87 14.56 2.38 -44.41
N GLU A 88 15.37 1.92 -43.45
CA GLU A 88 16.82 1.87 -43.60
C GLU A 88 17.23 0.93 -44.76
N GLN A 89 16.58 -0.22 -44.91
CA GLN A 89 16.82 -1.11 -46.06
C GLN A 89 16.48 -0.43 -47.39
N GLN A 90 15.35 0.26 -47.45
CA GLN A 90 14.93 0.99 -48.65
C GLN A 90 15.87 2.15 -48.99
N LEU A 91 16.34 2.89 -47.98
CA LEU A 91 17.32 3.97 -48.15
C LEU A 91 18.66 3.43 -48.66
N ASN A 92 19.15 2.34 -48.05
CA ASN A 92 20.40 1.71 -48.47
C ASN A 92 20.33 1.22 -49.92
N ALA A 93 19.18 0.71 -50.37
CA ALA A 93 18.97 0.34 -51.78
C ALA A 93 19.05 1.55 -52.74
N MET A 94 18.77 2.76 -52.26
CA MET A 94 18.96 4.02 -53.00
C MET A 94 20.34 4.65 -52.79
N GLY A 95 21.26 3.99 -52.08
CA GLY A 95 22.57 4.53 -51.73
C GLY A 95 22.54 5.65 -50.68
N LYS A 96 21.46 5.76 -49.91
CA LYS A 96 21.27 6.74 -48.82
C LYS A 96 21.20 6.00 -47.46
N ALA A 97 21.27 6.74 -46.35
CA ALA A 97 21.12 6.18 -45.01
C ALA A 97 20.44 7.18 -44.06
N PHE A 98 19.89 6.72 -42.94
CA PHE A 98 19.38 7.61 -41.90
C PHE A 98 20.53 8.38 -41.22
N CYS A 99 20.24 9.61 -40.81
CA CYS A 99 21.12 10.36 -39.93
C CYS A 99 21.11 9.70 -38.54
N LYS A 100 22.27 9.26 -38.06
CA LYS A 100 22.42 8.65 -36.73
C LYS A 100 22.85 9.73 -35.74
N ASP A 101 22.21 9.76 -34.58
CA ASP A 101 22.70 10.55 -33.46
C ASP A 101 24.10 10.05 -33.07
N ARG A 102 25.02 10.98 -32.85
CA ARG A 102 26.43 10.71 -32.54
C ARG A 102 26.61 10.12 -31.15
#